data_AF-A0A0K2VJS6-F1
#
_entry.id   AF-A0A0K2VJS6-F1
#
_cell.length_a   1.000
_cell.length_b   1.000
_cell.length_c   1.000
_cell.angle_alpha   90.00
_cell.angle_beta   90.00
_cell.angle_gamma   90.00
#
_symmetry.space_group_name_H-M   'P 1'
#
loop_
_entity.id
_entity.type
_entity.pdbx_description
1 polymer ?
#
loop_
_entity_poly.entity_id
_entity_poly.type
_entity_poly.pdbx_seq_one_letter_code
_entity_poly.pdbx_strand_id
1 'polypeptide(L)'
;MHALTRLLQFPRFPLFSPPHNKLSSPVWGSKAKKHRKVRIPLLYPSDRLIMDPEAEVILAPLRASVKEQGDLVRSLKQSNGDKLEIKRAVAELKTRKKTLEEKEIALAPVELNFDRNKMEDLLKRRFFYDQSFAIYGGVSGQFDLGPMGCATKSNLLSAWKKYFVLEEQMLEVDCTSLTPEVVLKASGHVDKFADLMVKDLKNGECFRLDHLIKSHLDSVKASGKTSEDTKKECELIISRLDGLTKQEMSDVLQKFSIKSPITGNDLSEPLEFNLMFETRIGPTGLMKGFLRPETAQGIFVNFKRLLEF
;
A
#
# COMPACT_ATOMS: atom_id res chain seq x y z
N MET A 1 -44.02 -40.62 32.79
CA MET A 1 -42.77 -41.41 32.70
C MET A 1 -41.85 -40.70 31.71
N HIS A 2 -40.89 -39.92 32.21
CA HIS A 2 -39.45 -40.23 32.12
C HIS A 2 -38.99 -40.26 30.64
N ALA A 3 -38.08 -39.42 30.14
CA ALA A 3 -36.96 -38.75 30.79
C ALA A 3 -36.45 -37.61 29.89
N LEU A 4 -35.87 -36.58 30.53
CA LEU A 4 -34.78 -35.68 30.10
C LEU A 4 -35.03 -34.27 30.65
N THR A 5 -34.87 -34.15 31.97
CA THR A 5 -34.79 -32.86 32.68
C THR A 5 -33.61 -32.97 33.65
N ARG A 6 -32.42 -32.60 33.17
CA ARG A 6 -31.11 -32.43 33.87
C ARG A 6 -30.14 -32.15 32.70
N LEU A 7 -29.34 -31.11 32.62
CA LEU A 7 -28.55 -30.36 33.57
C LEU A 7 -28.08 -29.11 32.82
N LEU A 8 -28.26 -27.90 33.35
CA LEU A 8 -27.30 -26.79 33.24
C LEU A 8 -27.66 -25.76 34.34
N GLN A 9 -27.33 -26.11 35.58
CA GLN A 9 -27.20 -25.14 36.66
C GLN A 9 -25.99 -24.26 36.36
N PHE A 10 -26.23 -22.98 36.06
CA PHE A 10 -25.17 -21.98 36.07
C PHE A 10 -24.64 -21.79 37.50
N PRO A 11 -23.32 -21.82 37.75
CA PRO A 11 -22.79 -21.44 39.05
C PRO A 11 -23.03 -19.94 39.27
N ARG A 12 -23.71 -19.59 40.36
CA ARG A 12 -23.78 -18.21 40.87
C ARG A 12 -22.37 -17.82 41.34
N PHE A 13 -21.73 -16.91 40.62
CA PHE A 13 -20.55 -16.21 41.11
C PHE A 13 -20.97 -15.22 42.21
N PRO A 14 -20.17 -15.06 43.28
CA PRO A 14 -20.47 -14.07 44.33
C PRO A 14 -20.38 -12.66 43.77
N LEU A 15 -21.35 -11.81 44.13
CA LEU A 15 -21.34 -10.37 43.90
C LEU A 15 -20.13 -9.76 44.64
N PHE A 16 -19.08 -9.43 43.89
CA PHE A 16 -18.02 -8.55 44.37
C PHE A 16 -18.50 -7.10 44.25
N SER A 17 -18.75 -6.45 45.38
CA SER A 17 -18.88 -4.99 45.43
C SER A 17 -17.53 -4.35 45.07
N PRO A 18 -17.46 -3.39 44.13
CA PRO A 18 -16.19 -2.74 43.82
C PRO A 18 -15.81 -1.79 44.96
N PRO A 19 -14.52 -1.69 45.33
CA PRO A 19 -14.07 -0.64 46.23
C PRO A 19 -14.23 0.71 45.52
N HIS A 20 -14.78 1.70 46.22
CA HIS A 20 -14.80 3.10 45.80
C HIS A 20 -13.36 3.64 45.69
N ASN A 21 -12.72 3.40 44.55
CA ASN A 21 -11.56 4.17 44.13
C ASN A 21 -12.04 5.27 43.21
N LYS A 22 -11.71 6.52 43.56
CA LYS A 22 -11.89 7.70 42.70
C LYS A 22 -11.28 7.39 41.33
N LEU A 23 -12.11 7.20 40.31
CA LEU A 23 -11.65 7.02 38.94
C LEU A 23 -10.97 8.32 38.48
N SER A 24 -9.65 8.26 38.30
CA SER A 24 -9.00 9.14 37.33
C SER A 24 -9.62 8.85 35.96
N SER A 25 -9.93 9.91 35.21
CA SER A 25 -10.45 9.82 33.84
C SER A 25 -9.61 8.84 33.02
N PRO A 26 -10.22 7.86 32.32
CA PRO A 26 -9.45 6.96 31.47
C PRO A 26 -8.80 7.78 30.37
N VAL A 27 -7.47 7.81 30.36
CA VAL A 27 -6.70 8.44 29.29
C VAL A 27 -6.88 7.58 28.04
N TRP A 28 -7.77 8.03 27.16
CA TRP A 28 -7.98 7.40 25.87
C TRP A 28 -6.79 7.68 24.94
N GLY A 29 -6.32 6.64 24.24
CA GLY A 29 -5.20 6.72 23.30
C GLY A 29 -3.83 6.32 23.89
N SER A 30 -2.92 5.97 22.98
CA SER A 30 -1.60 5.34 23.21
C SER A 30 -0.59 6.15 24.05
N LYS A 31 -0.99 7.25 24.68
CA LYS A 31 -0.13 8.08 25.52
C LYS A 31 0.22 7.45 26.87
N ALA A 32 -0.49 6.42 27.30
CA ALA A 32 -0.26 5.76 28.60
C ALA A 32 0.66 4.51 28.56
N LYS A 33 0.99 3.97 27.38
CA LYS A 33 1.82 2.77 27.26
C LYS A 33 3.14 3.10 26.53
N LYS A 34 4.16 3.55 27.26
CA LYS A 34 5.53 3.67 26.75
C LYS A 34 6.00 2.29 26.28
N HIS A 35 6.19 2.14 24.97
CA HIS A 35 6.73 0.96 24.28
C HIS A 35 5.88 -0.33 24.36
N ARG A 36 4.89 -0.44 23.48
CA ARG A 36 4.28 -1.74 23.15
C ARG A 36 5.30 -2.60 22.41
N LYS A 37 6.00 -3.50 23.11
CA LYS A 37 6.85 -4.53 22.49
C LYS A 37 5.98 -5.68 21.97
N VAL A 38 5.20 -5.43 20.93
CA VAL A 38 4.72 -6.54 20.10
C VAL A 38 5.86 -6.89 19.15
N ARG A 39 6.67 -7.87 19.55
CA ARG A 39 7.56 -8.55 18.60
C ARG A 39 6.65 -9.38 17.71
N ILE A 40 6.25 -8.82 16.57
CA ILE A 40 5.90 -9.65 15.42
C ILE A 40 7.22 -10.33 15.06
N PRO A 41 7.36 -11.66 15.17
CA PRO A 41 8.50 -12.35 14.63
C PRO A 41 8.34 -12.29 13.11
N LEU A 42 8.62 -11.13 12.54
CA LEU A 42 8.94 -11.04 11.14
C LEU A 42 10.18 -11.91 11.00
N LEU A 43 10.04 -13.08 10.38
CA LEU A 43 11.15 -13.83 9.76
C LEU A 43 11.67 -13.05 8.55
N TYR A 44 11.80 -11.73 8.69
CA TYR A 44 12.65 -10.90 7.88
C TYR A 44 13.84 -10.60 8.76
N PRO A 45 15.07 -10.93 8.33
CA PRO A 45 16.25 -10.41 8.99
C PRO A 45 16.15 -8.89 8.90
N SER A 46 15.77 -8.25 10.00
CA SER A 46 15.85 -6.80 10.18
C SER A 46 17.32 -6.33 10.21
N ASP A 47 18.26 -7.27 10.14
CA ASP A 47 19.68 -7.04 9.99
C ASP A 47 20.06 -6.86 8.51
N ARG A 48 19.42 -5.91 7.83
CA ARG A 48 19.78 -5.49 6.45
C ARG A 48 21.14 -4.76 6.34
N LEU A 49 22.00 -4.92 7.34
CA LEU A 49 23.36 -4.35 7.37
C LEU A 49 24.42 -5.31 7.88
N ILE A 50 24.08 -6.58 8.17
CA ILE A 50 25.12 -7.60 8.32
C ILE A 50 25.46 -8.01 6.89
N MET A 51 26.47 -7.35 6.30
CA MET A 51 27.22 -7.99 5.21
C MET A 51 27.54 -9.41 5.68
N ASP A 52 27.23 -10.39 4.85
CA ASP A 52 27.57 -11.78 5.12
C ASP A 52 29.00 -11.85 5.70
N PRO A 53 29.21 -12.37 6.93
CA PRO A 53 30.53 -12.45 7.53
C PRO A 53 31.58 -13.05 6.60
N GLU A 54 31.17 -13.95 5.70
CA GLU A 54 32.02 -14.54 4.67
C GLU A 54 32.40 -13.55 3.55
N ALA A 55 31.49 -12.65 3.17
CA ALA A 55 31.75 -11.59 2.19
C ALA A 55 32.70 -10.52 2.74
N GLU A 56 32.60 -10.17 4.03
CA GLU A 56 33.49 -9.17 4.64
C GLU A 56 34.94 -9.68 4.76
N VAL A 57 35.14 -10.98 5.00
CA VAL A 57 36.47 -11.62 4.97
C VAL A 57 37.16 -11.45 3.61
N ILE A 58 36.39 -11.43 2.52
CA ILE A 58 36.91 -11.26 1.15
C ILE A 58 37.13 -9.78 0.81
N LEU A 59 36.25 -8.89 1.26
CA LEU A 59 36.25 -7.47 0.88
C LEU A 59 37.21 -6.61 1.73
N ALA A 60 37.41 -6.93 3.00
CA ALA A 60 38.32 -6.21 3.90
C ALA A 60 39.77 -6.07 3.37
N PRO A 61 40.44 -7.13 2.88
CA PRO A 61 41.80 -7.00 2.34
C PRO A 61 41.86 -6.17 1.05
N LEU A 62 40.81 -6.22 0.21
CA LEU A 62 40.73 -5.42 -1.02
C LEU A 62 40.55 -3.92 -0.69
N ARG A 63 39.71 -3.59 0.29
CA ARG A 63 39.54 -2.22 0.80
C ARG A 63 40.84 -1.66 1.39
N ALA A 64 41.56 -2.48 2.17
CA ALA A 64 42.88 -2.11 2.70
C ALA A 64 43.90 -1.86 1.57
N SER A 65 43.93 -2.72 0.55
CA SER A 65 44.84 -2.58 -0.61
C SER A 65 44.56 -1.33 -1.46
N VAL A 66 43.28 -0.95 -1.63
CA VAL A 66 42.88 0.30 -2.31
C VAL A 66 43.28 1.51 -1.48
N LYS A 67 43.12 1.45 -0.16
CA LYS A 67 43.49 2.53 0.76
C LYS A 67 45.01 2.76 0.75
N GLU A 68 45.80 1.70 0.90
CA GLU A 68 47.27 1.74 0.86
C GLU A 68 47.78 2.39 -0.43
N GLN A 69 47.28 1.95 -1.59
CA GLN A 69 47.67 2.52 -2.88
C GLN A 69 47.18 3.98 -3.05
N GLY A 70 46.02 4.31 -2.48
CA GLY A 70 45.49 5.68 -2.49
C GLY A 70 46.33 6.64 -1.63
N ASP A 71 46.89 6.14 -0.53
CA ASP A 71 47.79 6.89 0.34
C ASP A 71 49.17 7.08 -0.32
N LEU A 72 49.68 6.06 -1.02
CA LEU A 72 50.90 6.16 -1.84
C LEU A 72 50.77 7.20 -2.97
N VAL A 73 49.62 7.23 -3.67
CA VAL A 73 49.37 8.26 -4.70
C VAL A 73 49.33 9.66 -4.10
N ARG A 74 48.80 9.81 -2.87
CA ARG A 74 48.76 11.10 -2.17
C ARG A 74 50.15 11.55 -1.72
N SER A 75 50.96 10.65 -1.17
CA SER A 75 52.33 10.98 -0.75
C SER A 75 53.21 11.36 -1.93
N LEU A 76 53.15 10.62 -3.05
CA LEU A 76 53.91 10.93 -4.28
C LEU A 76 53.55 12.28 -4.90
N LYS A 77 52.27 12.70 -4.77
CA LYS A 77 51.82 14.03 -5.22
C LYS A 77 52.26 15.15 -4.29
N GLN A 78 52.39 14.88 -2.99
CA GLN A 78 52.87 15.85 -2.00
C GLN A 78 54.38 16.04 -2.05
N SER A 79 55.15 14.98 -2.32
CA SER A 79 56.61 15.02 -2.45
C SER A 79 57.10 15.51 -3.82
N ASN A 80 56.19 15.92 -4.71
CA ASN A 80 56.50 16.36 -6.07
C ASN A 80 57.31 15.29 -6.86
N GLY A 81 56.95 14.01 -6.67
CA GLY A 81 57.60 12.87 -7.31
C GLY A 81 57.51 12.88 -8.83
N ASP A 82 58.27 12.00 -9.48
CA ASP A 82 58.33 11.94 -10.94
C ASP A 82 56.94 11.70 -11.55
N LYS A 83 56.62 12.44 -12.62
CA LYS A 83 55.33 12.38 -13.31
C LYS A 83 55.04 10.97 -13.85
N LEU A 84 56.07 10.21 -14.20
CA LEU A 84 55.94 8.84 -14.67
C LEU A 84 55.53 7.89 -13.53
N GLU A 85 56.13 8.04 -12.35
CA GLU A 85 55.81 7.25 -11.16
C GLU A 85 54.40 7.53 -10.64
N ILE A 86 53.99 8.80 -10.60
CA ILE A 86 52.62 9.19 -10.23
C ILE A 86 51.61 8.56 -11.20
N LYS A 87 51.89 8.59 -12.51
CA LYS A 87 51.01 7.96 -13.52
C LYS A 87 50.89 6.45 -13.31
N ARG A 88 52.00 5.77 -13.03
CA ARG A 88 52.01 4.32 -12.76
C ARG A 88 51.22 3.98 -11.49
N ALA A 89 51.43 4.71 -10.40
CA ALA A 89 50.72 4.50 -9.15
C ALA A 89 49.20 4.78 -9.27
N VAL A 90 48.81 5.79 -10.05
CA VAL A 90 47.39 6.08 -10.36
C VAL A 90 46.77 4.99 -11.22
N ALA A 91 47.49 4.46 -12.21
CA ALA A 91 47.01 3.36 -13.03
C ALA A 91 46.75 2.10 -12.18
N GLU A 92 47.67 1.78 -11.28
CA GLU A 92 47.52 0.67 -10.34
C GLU A 92 46.36 0.89 -9.35
N LEU A 93 46.18 2.11 -8.83
CA LEU A 93 45.03 2.45 -7.99
C LEU A 93 43.70 2.24 -8.72
N LYS A 94 43.62 2.60 -10.01
CA LYS A 94 42.42 2.36 -10.83
C LYS A 94 42.14 0.87 -10.98
N THR A 95 43.16 0.05 -11.22
CA THR A 95 43.01 -1.41 -11.31
C THR A 95 42.50 -1.99 -9.99
N ARG A 96 43.10 -1.60 -8.86
CA ARG A 96 42.68 -2.08 -7.53
C ARG A 96 41.25 -1.66 -7.19
N LYS A 97 40.85 -0.42 -7.53
CA LYS A 97 39.46 0.05 -7.37
C LYS A 97 38.47 -0.75 -8.21
N LYS A 98 38.82 -1.03 -9.48
CA LYS A 98 37.98 -1.83 -10.37
C LYS A 98 37.75 -3.24 -9.83
N THR A 99 38.81 -3.90 -9.33
CA THR A 99 38.70 -5.23 -8.71
C THR A 99 37.86 -5.21 -7.43
N LEU A 100 37.98 -4.17 -6.60
CA LEU A 100 37.13 -4.00 -5.42
C LEU A 100 35.66 -3.83 -5.83
N GLU A 101 35.36 -2.94 -6.78
CA GLU A 101 34.00 -2.70 -7.28
C GLU A 101 33.37 -3.97 -7.88
N GLU A 102 34.11 -4.71 -8.71
CA GLU A 102 33.64 -5.99 -9.29
C GLU A 102 33.30 -7.03 -8.20
N LYS A 103 34.11 -7.10 -7.14
CA LYS A 103 33.88 -8.03 -6.03
C LYS A 103 32.78 -7.57 -5.08
N GLU A 104 32.66 -6.27 -4.83
CA GLU A 104 31.55 -5.70 -4.05
C GLU A 104 30.21 -5.92 -4.75
N ILE A 105 30.14 -5.84 -6.09
CA ILE A 105 28.93 -6.15 -6.86
C ILE A 105 28.63 -7.66 -6.82
N ALA A 106 29.66 -8.51 -6.96
CA ALA A 106 29.47 -9.96 -6.97
C ALA A 106 29.06 -10.54 -5.60
N LEU A 107 29.50 -9.91 -4.51
CA LEU A 107 29.22 -10.30 -3.13
C LEU A 107 28.15 -9.44 -2.47
N ALA A 108 27.59 -8.47 -3.19
CA ALA A 108 26.43 -7.74 -2.71
C ALA A 108 25.33 -8.78 -2.43
N PRO A 109 24.63 -8.67 -1.29
CA PRO A 109 23.45 -9.50 -1.08
C PRO A 109 22.56 -9.30 -2.29
N VAL A 110 22.15 -10.40 -2.93
CA VAL A 110 21.18 -10.36 -4.02
C VAL A 110 20.03 -9.54 -3.48
N GLU A 111 19.86 -8.30 -3.94
CA GLU A 111 18.64 -7.58 -3.70
C GLU A 111 17.58 -8.54 -4.24
N LEU A 112 16.78 -9.11 -3.34
CA LEU A 112 15.61 -9.87 -3.71
C LEU A 112 14.68 -8.84 -4.35
N ASN A 113 14.94 -8.54 -5.61
CA ASN A 113 14.12 -7.70 -6.44
C ASN A 113 12.79 -8.43 -6.49
N PHE A 114 11.80 -7.82 -5.86
CA PHE A 114 10.48 -8.39 -5.72
C PHE A 114 9.90 -8.61 -7.12
N ASP A 115 9.85 -9.87 -7.53
CA ASP A 115 9.29 -10.27 -8.82
C ASP A 115 7.79 -10.52 -8.64
N ARG A 116 7.01 -9.49 -8.95
CA ARG A 116 5.54 -9.53 -8.85
C ARG A 116 4.95 -10.69 -9.65
N ASN A 117 5.47 -10.97 -10.83
CA ASN A 117 4.93 -12.00 -11.71
C ASN A 117 5.14 -13.39 -11.13
N LYS A 118 6.32 -13.67 -10.58
CA LYS A 118 6.60 -14.94 -9.87
C LYS A 118 5.73 -15.10 -8.62
N MET A 119 5.49 -14.02 -7.88
CA MET A 119 4.60 -14.05 -6.71
C MET A 119 3.15 -14.34 -7.13
N GLU A 120 2.62 -13.60 -8.12
CA GLU A 120 1.25 -13.79 -8.59
C GLU A 120 1.02 -15.19 -9.16
N ASP A 121 1.97 -15.74 -9.93
CA ASP A 121 1.92 -17.14 -10.40
C ASP A 121 1.83 -18.13 -9.22
N LEU A 122 2.70 -17.96 -8.22
CA LEU A 122 2.68 -18.81 -7.04
C LEU A 122 1.34 -18.73 -6.28
N LEU A 123 0.81 -17.53 -6.09
CA LEU A 123 -0.45 -17.31 -5.37
C LEU A 123 -1.62 -17.96 -6.10
N LYS A 124 -1.70 -17.82 -7.44
CA LYS A 124 -2.73 -18.46 -8.26
C LYS A 124 -2.59 -19.98 -8.28
N ARG A 125 -1.38 -20.49 -8.54
CA ARG A 125 -1.09 -21.94 -8.59
C ARG A 125 -1.31 -22.65 -7.25
N ARG A 126 -1.24 -21.93 -6.13
CA ARG A 126 -1.53 -22.43 -4.78
C ARG A 126 -2.93 -22.05 -4.29
N PHE A 127 -3.75 -21.46 -5.16
CA PHE A 127 -5.10 -21.00 -4.89
C PHE A 127 -5.19 -20.19 -3.58
N PHE A 128 -4.31 -19.20 -3.43
CA PHE A 128 -4.46 -18.16 -2.42
C PHE A 128 -5.63 -17.25 -2.79
N TYR A 129 -5.63 -16.77 -4.02
CA TYR A 129 -6.78 -16.11 -4.65
C TYR A 129 -6.76 -16.40 -6.15
N ASP A 130 -7.91 -16.26 -6.80
CA ASP A 130 -8.01 -16.23 -8.25
C ASP A 130 -9.12 -15.25 -8.69
N GLN A 131 -9.20 -14.95 -9.99
CA GLN A 131 -10.21 -14.05 -10.53
C GLN A 131 -11.63 -14.64 -10.36
N SER A 132 -12.54 -13.86 -9.78
CA SER A 132 -13.93 -14.31 -9.62
C SER A 132 -14.57 -14.56 -10.98
N PHE A 133 -15.34 -15.65 -11.08
CA PHE A 133 -16.02 -16.07 -12.30
C PHE A 133 -15.08 -16.36 -13.49
N ALA A 134 -13.84 -16.81 -13.24
CA ALA A 134 -12.82 -17.05 -14.26
C ALA A 134 -13.31 -17.90 -15.46
N ILE A 135 -14.12 -18.94 -15.20
CA ILE A 135 -14.68 -19.81 -16.26
C ILE A 135 -15.66 -19.10 -17.21
N TYR A 136 -16.15 -17.92 -16.83
CA TYR A 136 -17.04 -17.06 -17.62
C TYR A 136 -16.31 -15.83 -18.20
N GLY A 137 -14.98 -15.82 -18.20
CA GLY A 137 -14.16 -14.68 -18.66
C GLY A 137 -13.73 -13.74 -17.54
N GLY A 138 -14.24 -13.95 -16.32
CA GLY A 138 -13.86 -13.19 -15.13
C GLY A 138 -14.40 -11.76 -15.08
N VAL A 139 -14.39 -11.18 -13.88
CA VAL A 139 -14.76 -9.77 -13.67
C VAL A 139 -13.57 -9.02 -13.07
N SER A 140 -13.18 -7.92 -13.70
CA SER A 140 -12.07 -7.08 -13.21
C SER A 140 -12.40 -6.50 -11.83
N GLY A 141 -11.40 -6.49 -10.94
CA GLY A 141 -11.55 -5.99 -9.57
C GLY A 141 -12.23 -6.95 -8.58
N GLN A 142 -12.65 -8.14 -9.02
CA GLN A 142 -13.25 -9.16 -8.17
C GLN A 142 -12.36 -10.42 -8.10
N PHE A 143 -12.10 -10.88 -6.88
CA PHE A 143 -11.26 -12.04 -6.62
C PHE A 143 -11.87 -12.95 -5.55
N ASP A 144 -11.78 -14.25 -5.79
CA ASP A 144 -12.20 -15.28 -4.86
C ASP A 144 -10.97 -15.76 -4.08
N LEU A 145 -11.08 -15.82 -2.75
CA LEU A 145 -10.01 -16.36 -1.90
C LEU A 145 -10.16 -17.88 -1.83
N GLY A 146 -9.09 -18.61 -2.20
CA GLY A 146 -9.03 -20.04 -1.98
C GLY A 146 -8.66 -20.41 -0.54
N PRO A 147 -8.47 -21.70 -0.22
CA PRO A 147 -8.32 -22.17 1.16
C PRO A 147 -7.19 -21.48 1.93
N MET A 148 -6.02 -21.32 1.28
CA MET A 148 -4.87 -20.67 1.90
C MET A 148 -5.08 -19.16 2.09
N GLY A 149 -5.73 -18.49 1.12
CA GLY A 149 -6.07 -17.07 1.26
C GLY A 149 -7.06 -16.81 2.38
N CYS A 150 -8.06 -17.68 2.52
CA CYS A 150 -9.02 -17.63 3.62
C CYS A 150 -8.34 -17.81 4.98
N ALA A 151 -7.44 -18.80 5.12
CA ALA A 151 -6.68 -19.01 6.36
C ALA A 151 -5.79 -17.80 6.69
N THR A 152 -5.05 -17.27 5.71
CA THR A 152 -4.21 -16.08 5.88
C THR A 152 -5.04 -14.85 6.27
N LYS A 153 -6.17 -14.60 5.61
CA LYS A 153 -7.09 -13.50 5.94
C LYS A 153 -7.61 -13.62 7.38
N SER A 154 -8.06 -14.82 7.78
CA SER A 154 -8.55 -15.08 9.14
C SER A 154 -7.49 -14.85 10.21
N ASN A 155 -6.25 -15.28 9.95
CA ASN A 155 -5.12 -15.05 10.86
C ASN A 155 -4.79 -13.56 10.99
N LEU A 156 -4.77 -12.82 9.87
CA LEU A 156 -4.53 -11.39 9.86
C LEU A 156 -5.62 -10.63 10.64
N LEU A 157 -6.90 -10.93 10.38
CA LEU A 157 -8.02 -10.31 11.10
C LEU A 157 -7.98 -10.62 12.59
N SER A 158 -7.63 -11.86 12.97
CA SER A 158 -7.50 -12.26 14.37
C SER A 158 -6.39 -11.50 15.09
N ALA A 159 -5.24 -11.33 14.43
CA ALA A 159 -4.14 -10.53 14.96
C ALA A 159 -4.51 -9.05 15.11
N TRP A 160 -5.20 -8.48 14.11
CA TRP A 160 -5.69 -7.10 14.15
C TRP A 160 -6.70 -6.89 15.29
N LYS A 161 -7.68 -7.78 15.45
CA LYS A 161 -8.66 -7.72 16.54
C LYS A 161 -8.00 -7.85 17.91
N LYS A 162 -7.04 -8.76 18.04
CA LYS A 162 -6.27 -8.89 19.28
C LYS A 162 -5.57 -7.58 19.64
N TYR A 163 -4.89 -6.98 18.68
CA TYR A 163 -4.08 -5.78 18.90
C TYR A 163 -4.90 -4.50 19.12
N PHE A 164 -6.01 -4.31 18.40
CA PHE A 164 -6.80 -3.08 18.48
C PHE A 164 -8.05 -3.24 19.34
N VAL A 165 -8.85 -4.28 19.10
CA VAL A 165 -10.14 -4.45 19.76
C VAL A 165 -9.97 -4.93 21.20
N LEU A 166 -9.25 -6.05 21.40
CA LEU A 166 -9.12 -6.66 22.72
C LEU A 166 -8.18 -5.87 23.64
N GLU A 167 -7.01 -5.44 23.15
CA GLU A 167 -6.02 -4.72 23.97
C GLU A 167 -6.45 -3.31 24.38
N GLU A 168 -7.28 -2.64 23.57
CA GLU A 168 -7.80 -1.30 23.85
C GLU A 168 -9.27 -1.32 24.28
N GLN A 169 -9.84 -2.50 24.51
CA GLN A 169 -11.23 -2.69 24.95
C GLN A 169 -12.25 -1.94 24.07
N MET A 170 -12.05 -1.97 22.75
CA MET A 170 -12.99 -1.34 21.82
C MET A 170 -14.27 -2.17 21.69
N LEU A 171 -15.39 -1.48 21.47
CA LEU A 171 -16.67 -2.12 21.17
C LEU A 171 -16.73 -2.49 19.68
N GLU A 172 -16.69 -3.79 19.40
CA GLU A 172 -16.87 -4.31 18.05
C GLU A 172 -18.36 -4.39 17.68
N VAL A 173 -18.72 -3.92 16.49
CA VAL A 173 -20.06 -4.08 15.90
C VAL A 173 -19.95 -4.55 14.46
N ASP A 174 -20.91 -5.37 14.03
CA ASP A 174 -21.08 -5.75 12.63
C ASP A 174 -22.37 -5.13 12.09
N CYS A 175 -22.27 -4.48 10.95
CA CYS A 175 -23.34 -3.67 10.35
C CYS A 175 -23.65 -4.17 8.94
N THR A 176 -24.86 -3.87 8.44
CA THR A 176 -25.25 -4.25 7.07
C THR A 176 -24.37 -3.58 6.02
N SER A 177 -24.19 -4.26 4.88
CA SER A 177 -23.50 -3.67 3.72
C SER A 177 -24.44 -2.80 2.88
N LEU A 178 -25.70 -3.20 2.77
CA LEU A 178 -26.72 -2.41 2.10
C LEU A 178 -27.10 -1.21 2.97
N THR A 179 -27.04 -0.01 2.38
CA THR A 179 -27.20 1.27 3.08
C THR A 179 -28.21 2.14 2.32
N PRO A 180 -29.28 2.64 2.98
CA PRO A 180 -30.23 3.56 2.36
C PRO A 180 -29.57 4.88 1.92
N GLU A 181 -30.01 5.43 0.79
CA GLU A 181 -29.45 6.67 0.21
C GLU A 181 -29.37 7.83 1.22
N VAL A 182 -30.39 7.99 2.07
CA VAL A 182 -30.47 9.09 3.04
C VAL A 182 -29.27 9.14 4.00
N VAL A 183 -28.70 7.99 4.36
CA VAL A 183 -27.54 7.91 5.26
C VAL A 183 -26.29 8.42 4.54
N LEU A 184 -26.11 8.03 3.27
CA LEU A 184 -24.95 8.40 2.46
C LEU A 184 -25.07 9.83 1.91
N LYS A 185 -26.29 10.32 1.75
CA LYS A 185 -26.55 11.74 1.46
C LYS A 185 -26.19 12.61 2.65
N ALA A 186 -26.61 12.22 3.86
CA ALA A 186 -26.28 12.94 5.09
C ALA A 186 -24.77 12.98 5.38
N SER A 187 -24.04 11.90 5.08
CA SER A 187 -22.57 11.87 5.22
C SER A 187 -21.82 12.56 4.07
N GLY A 188 -22.52 13.04 3.04
CA GLY A 188 -21.94 13.72 1.89
C GLY A 188 -21.36 12.81 0.81
N HIS A 189 -21.42 11.49 0.97
CA HIS A 189 -20.90 10.54 -0.02
C HIS A 189 -21.65 10.62 -1.36
N VAL A 190 -22.97 10.82 -1.34
CA VAL A 190 -23.74 10.94 -2.59
C VAL A 190 -23.25 12.10 -3.46
N ASP A 191 -22.78 13.18 -2.84
CA ASP A 191 -22.39 14.40 -3.55
C ASP A 191 -20.88 14.50 -3.82
N LYS A 192 -20.06 13.83 -3.00
CA LYS A 192 -18.59 14.01 -3.04
C LYS A 192 -17.81 12.73 -3.30
N PHE A 193 -18.42 11.56 -3.20
CA PHE A 193 -17.75 10.28 -3.43
C PHE A 193 -17.77 9.93 -4.92
N ALA A 194 -17.14 10.79 -5.70
CA ALA A 194 -17.05 10.67 -7.15
C ALA A 194 -15.60 10.86 -7.61
N ASP A 195 -15.19 10.05 -8.58
CA ASP A 195 -13.95 10.28 -9.32
C ASP A 195 -14.27 11.03 -10.62
N LEU A 196 -13.28 11.76 -11.12
CA LEU A 196 -13.35 12.29 -12.47
C LEU A 196 -13.01 11.18 -13.47
N MET A 197 -13.92 10.96 -14.42
CA MET A 197 -13.80 9.98 -15.48
C MET A 197 -13.87 10.66 -16.84
N VAL A 198 -13.19 10.08 -17.81
CA VAL A 198 -13.31 10.45 -19.24
C VAL A 198 -13.72 9.23 -20.05
N LYS A 199 -14.44 9.44 -21.13
CA LYS A 199 -14.91 8.38 -22.02
C LYS A 199 -14.29 8.49 -23.39
N ASP A 200 -13.86 7.38 -23.97
CA ASP A 200 -13.55 7.34 -25.40
C ASP A 200 -14.84 7.59 -26.21
N LEU A 201 -14.80 8.61 -27.07
CA LEU A 201 -15.97 9.08 -27.80
C LEU A 201 -16.49 8.09 -28.84
N LYS A 202 -15.71 7.07 -29.22
CA LYS A 202 -16.12 6.07 -30.23
C LYS A 202 -16.61 4.77 -29.61
N ASN A 203 -15.90 4.22 -28.63
CA ASN A 203 -16.24 2.91 -28.05
C ASN A 203 -16.94 3.00 -26.68
N GLY A 204 -16.95 4.19 -26.05
CA GLY A 204 -17.61 4.42 -24.75
C GLY A 204 -16.86 3.88 -23.54
N GLU A 205 -15.64 3.36 -23.71
CA GLU A 205 -14.81 2.92 -22.58
C GLU A 205 -14.50 4.08 -21.65
N CYS A 206 -14.59 3.82 -20.35
CA CYS A 206 -14.41 4.81 -19.31
C CYS A 206 -13.04 4.64 -18.66
N PHE A 207 -12.31 5.74 -18.51
CA PHE A 207 -11.02 5.78 -17.84
C PHE A 207 -11.07 6.76 -16.67
N ARG A 208 -10.50 6.34 -15.54
CA ARG A 208 -10.20 7.22 -14.42
C ARG A 208 -9.19 8.27 -14.85
N LEU A 209 -9.58 9.54 -14.76
CA LEU A 209 -8.82 10.64 -15.34
C LEU A 209 -7.45 10.80 -14.68
N ASP A 210 -7.41 10.66 -13.36
CA ASP A 210 -6.22 10.78 -12.55
C ASP A 210 -5.16 9.73 -12.94
N HIS A 211 -5.57 8.47 -13.06
CA HIS A 211 -4.72 7.36 -13.49
C HIS A 211 -4.26 7.53 -14.94
N LEU A 212 -5.15 8.00 -15.82
CA LEU A 212 -4.84 8.24 -17.22
C LEU A 212 -3.77 9.32 -17.39
N ILE A 213 -3.94 10.47 -16.71
CA ILE A 213 -2.95 11.55 -16.72
C ILE A 213 -1.61 11.03 -16.19
N LYS A 214 -1.61 10.37 -15.03
CA LYS A 214 -0.38 9.85 -14.42
C LYS A 214 0.36 8.90 -15.36
N SER A 215 -0.33 7.91 -15.93
CA SER A 215 0.28 6.95 -16.85
C SER A 215 0.83 7.61 -18.13
N HIS A 216 0.14 8.62 -18.66
CA HIS A 216 0.61 9.35 -19.84
C HIS A 216 1.85 10.19 -19.51
N LEU A 217 1.84 10.92 -18.41
CA LEU A 217 2.97 11.75 -17.97
C LEU A 217 4.21 10.89 -17.63
N ASP A 218 4.03 9.72 -17.02
CA ASP A 218 5.13 8.77 -16.80
C ASP A 218 5.73 8.27 -18.13
N SER A 219 4.88 7.99 -19.14
CA SER A 219 5.35 7.64 -20.49
C SER A 219 6.12 8.79 -21.15
N VAL A 220 5.66 10.03 -20.98
CA VAL A 220 6.35 11.23 -21.50
C VAL A 220 7.70 11.42 -20.83
N LYS A 221 7.80 11.21 -19.50
CA LYS A 221 9.06 11.25 -18.73
C LYS A 221 10.05 10.19 -19.20
N ALA A 222 9.57 8.98 -19.48
CA ALA A 222 10.39 7.86 -19.96
C ALA A 222 10.89 8.05 -21.39
N SER A 223 10.21 8.86 -22.20
CA SER A 223 10.63 9.09 -23.58
C SER A 223 11.91 9.94 -23.64
N GLY A 224 12.92 9.45 -24.37
CA GLY A 224 14.23 10.09 -24.48
C GLY A 224 14.26 11.42 -25.25
N LYS A 225 13.11 11.89 -25.75
CA LYS A 225 12.96 13.12 -26.55
C LYS A 225 12.42 14.31 -25.75
N THR A 226 12.12 14.14 -24.47
CA THR A 226 11.51 15.18 -23.62
C THR A 226 12.57 16.09 -23.00
N SER A 227 12.33 17.41 -23.05
CA SER A 227 13.20 18.39 -22.40
C SER A 227 13.19 18.22 -20.87
N GLU A 228 14.27 18.63 -20.20
CA GLU A 228 14.40 18.53 -18.75
C GLU A 228 13.32 19.34 -18.00
N ASP A 229 12.92 20.48 -18.57
CA ASP A 229 11.88 21.34 -18.01
C ASP A 229 10.50 20.68 -18.07
N THR A 230 10.18 19.99 -19.18
CA THR A 230 8.92 19.25 -19.31
C THR A 230 8.88 18.04 -18.38
N LYS A 231 10.02 17.38 -18.12
CA LYS A 231 10.08 16.28 -17.13
C LYS A 231 9.76 16.75 -15.72
N LYS A 232 10.33 17.88 -15.31
CA LYS A 232 10.05 18.51 -14.01
C LYS A 232 8.60 18.95 -13.89
N GLU A 233 8.03 19.50 -14.96
CA GLU A 233 6.62 19.86 -15.00
C GLU A 233 5.71 18.64 -14.84
N CYS A 234 5.98 17.55 -15.58
CA CYS A 234 5.22 16.29 -15.45
C CYS A 234 5.27 15.77 -14.01
N GLU A 235 6.44 15.79 -13.38
CA GLU A 235 6.63 15.35 -12.00
C GLU A 235 5.86 16.22 -11.00
N LEU A 236 5.86 17.54 -11.21
CA LEU A 236 5.08 18.47 -10.39
C LEU A 236 3.58 18.18 -10.51
N ILE A 237 3.08 17.96 -11.73
CA ILE A 237 1.67 17.65 -11.97
C ILE A 237 1.29 16.32 -11.30
N ILE A 238 2.10 15.26 -11.47
CA ILE A 238 1.87 13.95 -10.83
C ILE A 238 1.83 14.09 -9.30
N SER A 239 2.71 14.91 -8.72
CA SER A 239 2.76 15.09 -7.26
C SER A 239 1.54 15.80 -6.67
N ARG A 240 0.84 16.61 -7.47
CA ARG A 240 -0.32 17.42 -7.04
C ARG A 240 -1.65 16.88 -7.53
N LEU A 241 -1.61 15.74 -8.23
CA LEU A 241 -2.70 15.23 -9.04
C LEU A 241 -3.98 14.97 -8.22
N ASP A 242 -3.85 14.45 -7.01
CA ASP A 242 -4.98 14.19 -6.10
C ASP A 242 -5.71 15.48 -5.64
N GLY A 243 -5.06 16.64 -5.76
CA GLY A 243 -5.61 17.93 -5.36
C GLY A 243 -6.11 18.80 -6.51
N LEU A 244 -5.98 18.35 -7.76
CA LEU A 244 -6.39 19.12 -8.93
C LEU A 244 -7.91 19.15 -9.07
N THR A 245 -8.42 20.31 -9.47
CA THR A 245 -9.82 20.50 -9.82
C THR A 245 -10.13 19.89 -11.18
N LYS A 246 -11.43 19.72 -11.47
CA LYS A 246 -11.92 19.27 -12.78
C LYS A 246 -11.38 20.10 -13.94
N GLN A 247 -11.33 21.43 -13.77
CA GLN A 247 -10.84 22.31 -14.83
C GLN A 247 -9.35 22.13 -15.06
N GLU A 248 -8.55 22.10 -13.99
CA GLU A 248 -7.10 21.91 -14.09
C GLU A 248 -6.75 20.55 -14.71
N MET A 249 -7.48 19.48 -14.38
CA MET A 249 -7.29 18.18 -15.04
C MET A 249 -7.69 18.21 -16.53
N SER A 250 -8.73 18.97 -16.90
CA SER A 250 -9.09 19.16 -18.32
C SER A 250 -8.01 19.94 -19.07
N ASP A 251 -7.46 20.98 -18.46
CA ASP A 251 -6.36 21.76 -19.04
C ASP A 251 -5.11 20.88 -19.26
N VAL A 252 -4.82 19.95 -18.34
CA VAL A 252 -3.75 18.96 -18.49
C VAL A 252 -4.02 18.00 -19.65
N LEU A 253 -5.25 17.49 -19.81
CA LEU A 253 -5.63 16.65 -20.96
C LEU A 253 -5.35 17.36 -22.28
N GLN A 254 -5.77 18.63 -22.39
CA GLN A 254 -5.60 19.42 -23.61
C GLN A 254 -4.12 19.74 -23.86
N LYS A 255 -3.40 20.19 -22.82
CA LYS A 255 -1.98 20.56 -22.91
C LYS A 255 -1.10 19.42 -23.40
N PHE A 256 -1.33 18.20 -22.88
CA PHE A 256 -0.56 17.01 -23.29
C PHE A 256 -1.23 16.22 -24.41
N SER A 257 -2.37 16.70 -24.96
CA SER A 257 -3.14 16.04 -26.01
C SER A 257 -3.38 14.56 -25.71
N ILE A 258 -3.79 14.27 -24.48
CA ILE A 258 -3.95 12.91 -23.96
C ILE A 258 -5.13 12.25 -24.67
N LYS A 259 -4.90 11.05 -25.18
CA LYS A 259 -5.88 10.23 -25.91
C LYS A 259 -6.13 8.90 -25.20
N SER A 260 -7.16 8.18 -25.64
CA SER A 260 -7.41 6.82 -25.17
C SER A 260 -6.15 5.95 -25.35
N PRO A 261 -5.67 5.26 -24.30
CA PRO A 261 -4.43 4.49 -24.35
C PRO A 261 -4.57 3.19 -25.17
N ILE A 262 -5.81 2.75 -25.41
CA ILE A 262 -6.12 1.51 -26.11
C ILE A 262 -6.33 1.77 -27.61
N THR A 263 -7.08 2.83 -27.94
CA THR A 263 -7.55 3.09 -29.32
C THR A 263 -6.89 4.31 -29.97
N GLY A 264 -6.30 5.20 -29.18
CA GLY A 264 -5.81 6.51 -29.64
C GLY A 264 -6.92 7.48 -30.04
N ASN A 265 -8.18 7.21 -29.70
CA ASN A 265 -9.30 8.13 -29.96
C ASN A 265 -9.32 9.31 -28.98
N ASP A 266 -10.07 10.35 -29.37
CA ASP A 266 -10.32 11.51 -28.52
C ASP A 266 -11.26 11.13 -27.36
N LEU A 267 -11.04 11.81 -26.23
CA LEU A 267 -11.73 11.58 -24.97
C LEU A 267 -12.79 12.67 -24.76
N SER A 268 -13.85 12.32 -24.02
CA SER A 268 -14.84 13.28 -23.55
C SER A 268 -14.24 14.26 -22.55
N GLU A 269 -14.96 15.35 -22.29
CA GLU A 269 -14.71 16.18 -21.11
C GLU A 269 -14.78 15.35 -19.82
N PRO A 270 -14.02 15.72 -18.78
CA PRO A 270 -14.10 15.08 -17.47
C PRO A 270 -15.52 15.14 -16.88
N LEU A 271 -16.03 14.00 -16.43
CA LEU A 271 -17.32 13.87 -15.79
C LEU A 271 -17.15 13.26 -14.40
N GLU A 272 -17.90 13.77 -13.43
CA GLU A 272 -17.97 13.15 -12.11
C GLU A 272 -18.73 11.84 -12.21
N PHE A 273 -18.13 10.77 -11.69
CA PHE A 273 -18.71 9.44 -11.66
C PHE A 273 -18.76 8.94 -10.22
N ASN A 274 -19.97 8.71 -9.72
CA ASN A 274 -20.17 8.18 -8.37
C ASN A 274 -19.63 6.74 -8.30
N LEU A 275 -18.76 6.48 -7.33
CA LEU A 275 -18.10 5.19 -7.16
C LEU A 275 -18.93 4.16 -6.39
N MET A 276 -20.07 4.57 -5.82
CA MET A 276 -20.91 3.69 -5.03
C MET A 276 -21.77 2.80 -5.93
N PHE A 277 -21.83 1.51 -5.60
CA PHE A 277 -22.76 0.58 -6.26
C PHE A 277 -24.20 0.86 -5.82
N GLU A 278 -24.98 1.47 -6.70
CA GLU A 278 -26.40 1.73 -6.50
C GLU A 278 -27.25 0.45 -6.64
N THR A 279 -28.29 0.36 -5.83
CA THR A 279 -29.32 -0.70 -5.90
C THR A 279 -30.67 -0.17 -5.41
N ARG A 280 -31.72 -1.00 -5.56
CA ARG A 280 -33.07 -0.71 -5.09
C ARG A 280 -33.47 -1.69 -3.98
N ILE A 281 -33.96 -1.15 -2.87
CA ILE A 281 -34.36 -1.90 -1.69
C ILE A 281 -35.87 -2.15 -1.75
N GLY A 282 -36.25 -3.43 -1.60
CA GLY A 282 -37.64 -3.86 -1.60
C GLY A 282 -38.26 -4.03 -2.99
N PRO A 283 -39.43 -4.69 -3.08
CA PRO A 283 -40.02 -5.13 -4.34
C PRO A 283 -40.58 -3.97 -5.19
N THR A 284 -40.94 -2.86 -4.56
CA THR A 284 -41.47 -1.66 -5.26
C THR A 284 -40.35 -0.87 -5.95
N GLY A 285 -39.10 -1.10 -5.55
CA GLY A 285 -37.94 -0.36 -6.05
C GLY A 285 -37.94 1.13 -5.73
N LEU A 286 -38.83 1.61 -4.85
CA LEU A 286 -38.96 3.02 -4.48
C LEU A 286 -37.86 3.48 -3.53
N MET A 287 -37.28 2.56 -2.75
CA MET A 287 -36.21 2.90 -1.82
C MET A 287 -34.86 2.70 -2.51
N LYS A 288 -34.20 3.79 -2.83
CA LYS A 288 -32.82 3.78 -3.36
C LYS A 288 -31.82 3.48 -2.24
N GLY A 289 -30.83 2.67 -2.55
CA GLY A 289 -29.76 2.31 -1.63
C GLY A 289 -28.45 2.06 -2.36
N PHE A 290 -27.39 1.84 -1.59
CA PHE A 290 -26.06 1.57 -2.10
C PHE A 290 -25.40 0.46 -1.29
N LEU A 291 -24.41 -0.21 -1.88
CA LEU A 291 -23.42 -0.92 -1.07
C LEU A 291 -22.52 0.13 -0.40
N ARG A 292 -22.28 -0.05 0.91
CA ARG A 292 -21.50 0.89 1.71
C ARG A 292 -20.09 1.07 1.11
N PRO A 293 -19.61 2.32 0.91
CA PRO A 293 -18.24 2.58 0.47
C PRO A 293 -17.21 2.43 1.61
N GLU A 294 -17.68 2.44 2.86
CA GLU A 294 -16.87 2.29 4.08
C GLU A 294 -17.69 1.68 5.22
N THR A 295 -17.05 1.27 6.32
CA THR A 295 -17.74 0.68 7.49
C THR A 295 -18.11 1.70 8.59
N ALA A 296 -17.55 2.92 8.55
CA ALA A 296 -17.69 3.91 9.64
C ALA A 296 -19.13 4.37 9.87
N GLN A 297 -19.92 4.56 8.80
CA GLN A 297 -21.31 4.99 8.89
C GLN A 297 -22.16 4.08 9.78
N GLY A 298 -21.90 2.76 9.75
CA GLY A 298 -22.59 1.79 10.60
C GLY A 298 -22.34 2.02 12.10
N ILE A 299 -21.14 2.49 12.46
CA ILE A 299 -20.79 2.85 13.84
C ILE A 299 -21.50 4.16 14.24
N PHE A 300 -21.48 5.17 13.37
CA PHE A 300 -22.10 6.47 13.68
C PHE A 300 -23.61 6.38 13.92
N VAL A 301 -24.34 5.63 13.08
CA VAL A 301 -25.80 5.47 13.27
C VAL A 301 -26.15 4.70 14.56
N ASN A 302 -25.22 3.91 15.09
CA ASN A 302 -25.37 3.17 16.34
C ASN A 302 -24.74 3.88 17.55
N PHE A 303 -24.20 5.09 17.38
CA PHE A 303 -23.43 5.78 18.41
C PHE A 303 -24.16 5.87 19.76
N LYS A 304 -25.46 6.21 19.75
CA LYS A 304 -26.25 6.30 20.99
C LYS A 304 -26.28 4.98 21.76
N ARG A 305 -26.50 3.85 21.07
CA ARG A 305 -26.52 2.51 21.68
C ARG A 305 -25.13 2.09 22.17
N LEU A 306 -24.10 2.41 21.40
CA LEU A 306 -22.70 2.13 21.76
C LEU A 306 -22.24 2.94 22.97
N LEU A 307 -22.72 4.17 23.11
CA LEU A 307 -22.42 5.02 24.27
C LEU A 307 -23.12 4.54 25.55
N GLU A 308 -24.29 3.90 25.41
CA GLU A 308 -25.10 3.39 26.53
C GLU A 308 -24.65 2.01 27.04
N PHE A 309 -23.88 1.25 26.25
CA PHE A 309 -23.41 -0.10 26.58
C PHE A 309 -22.22 -0.10 27.55
#